data_AF-U2C6H9-F1
#
_entry.id   AF-U2C6H9-F1
#
_cell.length_a   1.000
_cell.length_b   1.000
_cell.length_c   1.000
_cell.angle_alpha   90.00
_cell.angle_beta   90.00
_cell.angle_gamma   90.00
#
_symmetry.space_group_name_H-M   'P 1'
#
loop_
_entity.id
_entity.type
_entity.pdbx_description
1 polymer ?
#
loop_
_entity_poly.entity_id
_entity_poly.type
_entity_poly.pdbx_seq_one_letter_code
_entity_poly.pdbx_strand_id
1 'polypeptide(L)'
;MMMKKMLSVLALLSVGQALAQENLINALANNKGKDIQKYYQITPILALDATEVKNQGWSGTCWSYAVSSFLESEALKKKKKPVDLAEIYTARKIYLDKAINYVRMQGALNWGDGGEPHDVINSYRRYGALPQSAYSGLINGATYNNFDEMQKDLTPYLEELVKMKRLPDNWKEVFEKKMDTYLGAVPKTFMYNGKIYDAHSFAKEYVGLEDEKYIEMISVEDKPKYQNTLMAVPDNWSYDYAFNVN
;
A
#
# COMPACT_ATOMS: atom_id res chain seq x y z
N MET A 1 31.55 48.89 1.53
CA MET A 1 31.40 48.68 0.07
C MET A 1 31.34 47.20 -0.32
N MET A 2 32.09 46.29 0.33
CA MET A 2 32.05 44.82 0.08
C MET A 2 30.71 44.13 0.44
N MET A 3 30.07 44.48 1.57
CA MET A 3 28.80 43.85 1.99
C MET A 3 27.62 44.10 1.01
N LYS A 4 27.54 45.31 0.41
CA LYS A 4 26.52 45.62 -0.60
C LYS A 4 26.72 44.81 -1.89
N LYS A 5 27.98 44.49 -2.25
CA LYS A 5 28.31 43.64 -3.40
C LYS A 5 28.02 42.16 -3.13
N MET A 6 28.21 41.67 -1.91
CA MET A 6 27.84 40.30 -1.54
C MET A 6 26.32 40.06 -1.49
N LEU A 7 25.54 41.01 -0.95
CA LEU A 7 24.08 40.89 -0.93
C LEU A 7 23.46 40.91 -2.35
N SER A 8 24.05 41.68 -3.28
CA SER A 8 23.58 41.73 -4.67
C SER A 8 23.93 40.47 -5.45
N VAL A 9 25.06 39.81 -5.15
CA VAL A 9 25.42 38.52 -5.76
C VAL A 9 24.53 37.38 -5.24
N LEU A 10 24.19 37.35 -3.94
CA LEU A 10 23.25 36.36 -3.40
C LEU A 10 21.83 36.53 -3.96
N ALA A 11 21.35 37.77 -4.12
CA ALA A 11 20.04 38.03 -4.71
C ALA A 11 19.97 37.63 -6.20
N LEU A 12 21.06 37.82 -6.96
CA LEU A 12 21.15 37.38 -8.36
C LEU A 12 21.20 35.85 -8.48
N LEU A 13 21.84 35.15 -7.54
CA LEU A 13 21.87 33.69 -7.50
C LEU A 13 20.50 33.08 -7.14
N SER A 14 19.75 33.68 -6.21
CA SER A 14 18.40 33.21 -5.86
C SER A 14 17.38 33.44 -6.98
N VAL A 15 17.49 34.54 -7.72
CA VAL A 15 16.63 34.80 -8.90
C VAL A 15 16.98 33.86 -10.06
N GLY A 16 18.27 33.56 -10.26
CA GLY A 16 18.72 32.59 -11.27
C GLY A 16 18.20 31.17 -11.01
N GLN A 17 18.14 30.73 -9.74
CA GLN A 17 17.58 29.42 -9.37
C GLN A 17 16.06 29.34 -9.57
N ALA A 18 15.31 30.39 -9.20
CA ALA A 18 13.87 30.44 -9.43
C ALA A 18 13.51 30.38 -10.92
N LEU A 19 14.23 31.15 -11.76
CA LEU A 19 14.04 31.14 -13.21
C LEU A 19 14.46 29.81 -13.87
N ALA A 20 15.49 29.15 -13.36
CA ALA A 20 15.91 27.83 -13.84
C ALA A 20 14.88 26.74 -13.52
N GLN A 21 14.26 26.80 -12.34
CA GLN A 21 13.24 25.84 -11.91
C GLN A 21 11.92 26.04 -12.67
N GLU A 22 11.48 27.29 -12.87
CA GLU A 22 10.33 27.60 -13.73
C GLU A 22 10.55 27.16 -15.17
N ASN A 23 11.75 27.37 -15.72
CA ASN A 23 12.09 26.91 -17.07
C ASN A 23 12.09 25.38 -17.18
N LEU A 24 12.57 24.66 -16.17
CA LEU A 24 12.51 23.19 -16.15
C LEU A 24 11.07 22.67 -16.05
N ILE A 25 10.25 23.28 -15.18
CA ILE A 25 8.82 22.93 -15.03
C ILE A 25 8.07 23.23 -16.32
N ASN A 26 8.31 24.37 -16.97
CA ASN A 26 7.70 24.73 -18.25
C ASN A 26 8.22 23.87 -19.41
N ALA A 27 9.49 23.47 -19.40
CA ALA A 27 10.04 22.52 -20.37
C ALA A 27 9.39 21.14 -20.22
N LEU A 28 9.23 20.64 -18.98
CA LEU A 28 8.55 19.37 -18.70
C LEU A 28 7.04 19.43 -18.97
N ALA A 29 6.37 20.55 -18.67
CA ALA A 29 4.95 20.76 -18.96
C ALA A 29 4.64 20.70 -20.46
N ASN A 30 5.60 21.13 -21.30
CA ASN A 30 5.54 21.05 -22.76
C ASN A 30 6.16 19.77 -23.33
N ASN A 31 6.86 18.96 -22.51
CA ASN A 31 7.40 17.65 -22.87
C ASN A 31 6.36 16.53 -22.70
N LYS A 32 5.08 16.86 -22.90
CA LYS A 32 4.06 15.87 -23.27
C LYS A 32 4.42 15.45 -24.68
N GLY A 33 5.29 14.45 -24.83
CA GLY A 33 5.88 14.05 -26.12
C GLY A 33 4.90 14.27 -27.27
N LYS A 34 5.16 15.32 -28.07
CA LYS A 34 4.35 15.56 -29.25
C LYS A 34 4.49 14.31 -30.11
N ASP A 35 3.35 13.77 -30.54
CA ASP A 35 3.27 12.53 -31.29
C ASP A 35 3.58 11.24 -30.50
N ILE A 36 3.38 11.15 -29.16
CA ILE A 36 3.48 9.86 -28.43
C ILE A 36 2.64 8.76 -29.11
N GLN A 37 1.44 9.11 -29.61
CA GLN A 37 0.55 8.19 -30.34
C GLN A 37 1.10 7.76 -31.72
N LYS A 38 2.07 8.49 -32.30
CA LYS A 38 2.79 8.07 -33.51
C LYS A 38 3.79 6.95 -33.22
N TYR A 39 4.37 6.94 -32.02
CA TYR A 39 5.42 5.98 -31.63
C TYR A 39 4.89 4.81 -30.79
N TYR A 40 3.82 5.02 -30.02
CA TYR A 40 3.24 4.03 -29.11
C TYR A 40 1.78 3.77 -29.47
N GLN A 41 1.56 2.86 -30.43
CA GLN A 41 0.23 2.38 -30.79
C GLN A 41 0.04 1.00 -30.14
N ILE A 42 -0.62 0.99 -28.98
CA ILE A 42 -0.95 -0.26 -28.28
C ILE A 42 -2.30 -0.74 -28.78
N THR A 43 -2.32 -1.84 -29.52
CA THR A 43 -3.55 -2.54 -29.89
C THR A 43 -3.70 -3.77 -29.00
N PRO A 44 -4.73 -3.83 -28.13
CA PRO A 44 -4.92 -5.00 -27.27
C PRO A 44 -5.27 -6.22 -28.12
N ILE A 45 -4.52 -7.31 -27.96
CA ILE A 45 -4.83 -8.62 -28.55
C ILE A 45 -5.89 -9.34 -27.69
N LEU A 46 -5.82 -9.15 -26.37
CA LEU A 46 -6.77 -9.64 -25.38
C LEU A 46 -6.89 -8.60 -24.26
N ALA A 47 -8.11 -8.26 -23.88
CA ALA A 47 -8.41 -7.43 -22.72
C ALA A 47 -9.35 -8.21 -21.80
N LEU A 48 -8.90 -8.45 -20.56
CA LEU A 48 -9.70 -9.10 -19.54
C LEU A 48 -10.42 -8.04 -18.71
N ASP A 49 -11.55 -8.43 -18.10
CA ASP A 49 -12.31 -7.55 -17.23
C ASP A 49 -11.49 -7.16 -15.99
N ALA A 50 -11.52 -5.87 -15.68
CA ALA A 50 -10.95 -5.29 -14.48
C ALA A 50 -11.88 -4.19 -13.97
N THR A 51 -11.77 -3.88 -12.68
CA THR A 51 -12.45 -2.74 -12.07
C THR A 51 -11.78 -1.42 -12.45
N GLU A 52 -12.35 -0.31 -11.98
CA GLU A 52 -11.80 1.02 -12.21
C GLU A 52 -10.39 1.19 -11.64
N VAL A 53 -9.60 2.07 -12.28
CA VAL A 53 -8.26 2.43 -11.82
C VAL A 53 -8.33 3.15 -10.48
N LYS A 54 -7.49 2.71 -9.54
CA LYS A 54 -7.42 3.24 -8.18
C LYS A 54 -6.22 4.17 -8.00
N ASN A 55 -6.20 4.97 -6.94
CA ASN A 55 -5.11 5.90 -6.62
C ASN A 55 -4.66 5.74 -5.16
N GLN A 56 -3.46 5.19 -4.97
CA GLN A 56 -2.86 4.99 -3.64
C GLN A 56 -2.45 6.28 -2.93
N GLY A 57 -2.46 7.42 -3.62
CA GLY A 57 -2.03 8.70 -3.07
C GLY A 57 -0.56 8.68 -2.70
N TRP A 58 -0.24 9.30 -1.57
CA TRP A 58 1.11 9.37 -0.99
C TRP A 58 1.24 8.35 0.13
N SER A 59 1.07 7.08 -0.25
CA SER A 59 1.29 5.94 0.62
C SER A 59 2.04 4.85 -0.13
N GLY A 60 2.95 4.14 0.54
CA GLY A 60 3.70 3.02 -0.06
C GLY A 60 2.91 1.72 -0.17
N THR A 61 1.63 1.79 -0.56
CA THR A 61 0.66 0.68 -0.47
C THR A 61 0.33 0.03 -1.82
N CYS A 62 1.18 0.20 -2.83
CA CYS A 62 0.94 -0.33 -4.19
C CYS A 62 0.61 -1.83 -4.19
N TRP A 63 1.25 -2.61 -3.31
CA TRP A 63 1.01 -4.03 -3.10
C TRP A 63 -0.44 -4.32 -2.66
N SER A 64 -1.02 -3.49 -1.78
CA SER A 64 -2.40 -3.62 -1.33
C SER A 64 -3.38 -3.30 -2.47
N TYR A 65 -3.10 -2.22 -3.22
CA TYR A 65 -3.90 -1.82 -4.38
C TYR A 65 -3.85 -2.83 -5.53
N ALA A 66 -2.66 -3.28 -5.90
CA ALA A 66 -2.47 -4.23 -6.99
C ALA A 66 -3.15 -5.56 -6.70
N VAL A 67 -3.01 -6.09 -5.49
CA VAL A 67 -3.55 -7.42 -5.16
C VAL A 67 -5.03 -7.34 -4.82
N SER A 68 -5.53 -6.23 -4.28
CA SER A 68 -6.98 -6.00 -4.16
C SER A 68 -7.63 -5.95 -5.56
N SER A 69 -7.03 -5.25 -6.52
CA SER A 69 -7.48 -5.26 -7.91
C SER A 69 -7.43 -6.67 -8.53
N PHE A 70 -6.40 -7.46 -8.24
CA PHE A 70 -6.34 -8.87 -8.64
C PHE A 70 -7.48 -9.70 -8.03
N LEU A 71 -7.76 -9.56 -6.74
CA LEU A 71 -8.87 -10.26 -6.07
C LEU A 71 -10.23 -9.83 -6.65
N GLU A 72 -10.41 -8.56 -6.97
CA GLU A 72 -11.60 -8.07 -7.68
C GLU A 72 -11.77 -8.76 -9.03
N SER A 73 -10.71 -8.84 -9.85
CA SER A 73 -10.73 -9.56 -11.13
C SER A 73 -10.98 -11.07 -10.97
N GLU A 74 -10.41 -11.73 -9.95
CA GLU A 74 -10.70 -13.15 -9.69
C GLU A 74 -12.15 -13.37 -9.24
N ALA A 75 -12.73 -12.44 -8.47
CA ALA A 75 -14.16 -12.48 -8.14
C ALA A 75 -15.03 -12.31 -9.40
N LEU A 76 -14.67 -11.38 -10.31
CA LEU A 76 -15.35 -11.20 -11.59
C LEU A 76 -15.29 -12.45 -12.47
N LYS A 77 -14.13 -13.09 -12.56
CA LYS A 77 -13.92 -14.37 -13.26
C LYS A 77 -14.83 -15.48 -12.70
N LYS A 78 -15.13 -15.45 -11.40
CA LYS A 78 -16.11 -16.34 -10.74
C LYS A 78 -17.55 -15.86 -10.85
N LYS A 79 -17.84 -14.87 -11.71
CA LYS A 79 -19.16 -14.29 -11.95
C LYS A 79 -19.79 -13.68 -10.69
N LYS A 80 -18.97 -13.25 -9.73
CA LYS A 80 -19.41 -12.45 -8.59
C LYS A 80 -19.75 -11.04 -9.06
N LYS A 81 -20.53 -10.33 -8.25
CA LYS A 81 -20.83 -8.92 -8.53
C LYS A 81 -19.56 -8.08 -8.36
N PRO A 82 -19.31 -7.07 -9.22
CA PRO A 82 -18.20 -6.15 -9.05
C PRO A 82 -18.19 -5.52 -7.65
N VAL A 83 -17.00 -5.31 -7.12
CA VAL A 83 -16.75 -4.67 -5.83
C VAL A 83 -15.48 -3.83 -5.93
N ASP A 84 -15.49 -2.71 -5.21
CA ASP A 84 -14.30 -1.91 -4.92
C ASP A 84 -13.88 -2.24 -3.49
N LEU A 85 -12.76 -2.94 -3.31
CA LEU A 85 -12.25 -3.41 -2.02
C LEU A 85 -11.51 -2.28 -1.30
N ALA A 86 -11.65 -2.23 0.02
CA ALA A 86 -10.98 -1.27 0.87
C ALA A 86 -9.49 -1.62 1.04
N GLU A 87 -8.63 -1.11 0.17
CA GLU A 87 -7.21 -1.48 0.17
C GLU A 87 -6.49 -0.99 1.44
N ILE A 88 -6.97 0.11 2.02
CA ILE A 88 -6.46 0.65 3.29
C ILE A 88 -6.86 -0.21 4.49
N TYR A 89 -8.01 -0.91 4.44
CA TYR A 89 -8.35 -1.88 5.48
C TYR A 89 -7.32 -3.03 5.50
N THR A 90 -7.00 -3.57 4.32
CA THR A 90 -5.99 -4.62 4.17
C THR A 90 -4.62 -4.13 4.64
N ALA A 91 -4.18 -2.96 4.17
CA ALA A 91 -2.89 -2.38 4.53
C ALA A 91 -2.75 -2.19 6.05
N ARG A 92 -3.79 -1.62 6.67
CA ARG A 92 -3.85 -1.42 8.12
C ARG A 92 -3.72 -2.73 8.91
N LYS A 93 -4.39 -3.80 8.48
CA LYS A 93 -4.30 -5.10 9.15
C LYS A 93 -2.91 -5.72 9.03
N ILE A 94 -2.28 -5.53 7.88
CA ILE A 94 -0.90 -5.96 7.65
C ILE A 94 0.08 -5.13 8.47
N TYR A 95 -0.11 -3.82 8.62
CA TYR A 95 0.73 -3.00 9.50
C TYR A 95 0.70 -3.45 10.96
N LEU A 96 -0.45 -3.94 11.45
CA LEU A 96 -0.52 -4.54 12.78
C LEU A 96 0.30 -5.85 12.86
N ASP A 97 0.17 -6.74 11.88
CA ASP A 97 0.95 -7.98 11.85
C ASP A 97 2.47 -7.72 11.69
N LYS A 98 2.83 -6.76 10.83
CA LYS A 98 4.20 -6.28 10.63
C LYS A 98 4.76 -5.65 11.90
N ALA A 99 3.99 -4.85 12.62
CA ALA A 99 4.38 -4.29 13.92
C ALA A 99 4.63 -5.40 14.96
N ILE A 100 3.80 -6.44 14.99
CA ILE A 100 3.99 -7.61 15.86
C ILE A 100 5.31 -8.30 15.52
N ASN A 101 5.61 -8.53 14.23
CA ASN A 101 6.87 -9.13 13.82
C ASN A 101 8.07 -8.22 14.09
N TYR A 102 7.96 -6.91 13.85
CA TYR A 102 8.98 -5.91 14.15
C TYR A 102 9.38 -5.93 15.63
N VAL A 103 8.40 -5.88 16.54
CA VAL A 103 8.64 -5.93 17.99
C VAL A 103 9.24 -7.28 18.40
N ARG A 104 8.73 -8.40 17.86
CA ARG A 104 9.26 -9.75 18.13
C ARG A 104 10.71 -9.91 17.68
N MET A 105 11.04 -9.34 16.52
CA MET A 105 12.39 -9.34 15.96
C MET A 105 13.27 -8.23 16.54
N GLN A 106 12.85 -7.59 17.64
CA GLN A 106 13.60 -6.54 18.34
C GLN A 106 14.05 -5.40 17.40
N GLY A 107 13.18 -5.02 16.47
CA GLY A 107 13.43 -3.95 15.51
C GLY A 107 14.37 -4.31 14.35
N ALA A 108 14.80 -5.56 14.23
CA ALA A 108 15.67 -6.03 13.15
C ALA A 108 14.95 -6.25 11.81
N LEU A 109 13.64 -6.02 11.77
CA LEU A 109 12.80 -6.14 10.59
C LEU A 109 12.57 -4.75 9.99
N ASN A 110 12.42 -4.64 8.67
CA ASN A 110 12.13 -3.36 8.03
C ASN A 110 10.75 -2.82 8.44
N TRP A 111 10.69 -1.64 9.04
CA TRP A 111 9.44 -0.93 9.27
C TRP A 111 9.20 0.10 8.15
N GLY A 112 7.97 0.16 7.65
CA GLY A 112 7.56 1.06 6.57
C GLY A 112 6.31 0.57 5.87
N ASP A 113 5.85 1.34 4.88
CA ASP A 113 4.59 1.10 4.16
C ASP A 113 4.59 -0.14 3.25
N GLY A 114 5.78 -0.57 2.81
CA GLY A 114 5.92 -1.65 1.84
C GLY A 114 5.45 -3.01 2.36
N GLY A 115 5.14 -3.89 1.42
CA GLY A 115 4.58 -5.22 1.62
C GLY A 115 4.52 -5.96 0.30
N GLU A 116 4.10 -7.22 0.35
CA GLU A 116 4.19 -8.15 -0.77
C GLU A 116 2.83 -8.81 -1.09
N PRO A 117 2.66 -9.44 -2.27
CA PRO A 117 1.40 -10.05 -2.66
C PRO A 117 0.83 -11.07 -1.67
N HIS A 118 1.68 -11.92 -1.10
CA HIS A 118 1.27 -12.88 -0.09
C HIS A 118 0.68 -12.23 1.16
N ASP A 119 1.11 -11.02 1.54
CA ASP A 119 0.57 -10.33 2.72
C ASP A 119 -0.93 -10.05 2.54
N VAL A 120 -1.35 -9.62 1.35
CA VAL A 120 -2.76 -9.33 1.04
C VAL A 120 -3.59 -10.61 1.04
N ILE A 121 -3.08 -11.69 0.43
CA ILE A 121 -3.76 -12.98 0.42
C ILE A 121 -3.91 -13.55 1.84
N ASN A 122 -2.86 -13.46 2.65
CA ASN A 122 -2.87 -13.90 4.05
C ASN A 122 -3.81 -13.05 4.90
N SER A 123 -3.78 -11.73 4.71
CA SER A 123 -4.67 -10.78 5.39
C SER A 123 -6.13 -11.05 5.04
N TYR A 124 -6.46 -11.27 3.76
CA TYR A 124 -7.80 -11.62 3.32
C TYR A 124 -8.32 -12.88 4.03
N ARG A 125 -7.50 -13.94 4.13
CA ARG A 125 -7.87 -15.17 4.84
C ARG A 125 -8.03 -14.95 6.35
N ARG A 126 -7.15 -14.14 6.96
CA ARG A 126 -7.11 -13.94 8.41
C ARG A 126 -8.15 -12.96 8.92
N TYR A 127 -8.46 -11.92 8.16
CA TYR A 127 -9.27 -10.79 8.60
C TYR A 127 -10.50 -10.54 7.75
N GLY A 128 -10.60 -11.16 6.57
CA GLY A 128 -11.64 -10.87 5.60
C GLY A 128 -11.34 -9.62 4.80
N ALA A 129 -12.40 -8.95 4.33
CA ALA A 129 -12.32 -7.78 3.47
C ALA A 129 -13.50 -6.85 3.73
N LEU A 130 -13.33 -5.56 3.42
CA LEU A 130 -14.38 -4.56 3.42
C LEU A 130 -14.51 -3.98 2.01
N PRO A 131 -15.70 -3.50 1.60
CA PRO A 131 -15.81 -2.63 0.45
C PRO A 131 -15.32 -1.21 0.79
N GLN A 132 -14.78 -0.51 -0.20
CA GLN A 132 -14.29 0.87 -0.08
C GLN A 132 -15.37 1.83 0.47
N SER A 133 -16.65 1.57 0.16
CA SER A 133 -17.79 2.34 0.69
C SER A 133 -18.00 2.19 2.20
N ALA A 134 -17.50 1.12 2.82
CA ALA A 134 -17.59 0.91 4.27
C ALA A 134 -16.36 1.45 5.02
N TYR A 135 -15.19 1.45 4.37
CA TYR A 135 -13.96 1.96 4.96
C TYR A 135 -12.98 2.40 3.88
N SER A 136 -12.83 3.72 3.68
CA SER A 136 -11.90 4.26 2.68
C SER A 136 -10.50 4.54 3.22
N GLY A 137 -10.35 4.62 4.55
CA GLY A 137 -9.15 5.19 5.19
C GLY A 137 -9.06 6.72 5.09
N LEU A 138 -9.98 7.37 4.39
CA LEU A 138 -10.00 8.83 4.23
C LEU A 138 -10.87 9.46 5.30
N ILE A 139 -10.29 10.34 6.11
CA ILE A 139 -10.97 11.11 7.14
C ILE A 139 -10.82 12.62 6.89
N ASN A 140 -11.61 13.43 7.60
CA ASN A 140 -11.48 14.89 7.60
C ASN A 140 -11.53 15.55 6.21
N GLY A 141 -12.23 14.95 5.25
CA GLY A 141 -12.36 15.46 3.88
C GLY A 141 -11.14 15.22 2.99
N ALA A 142 -10.19 14.37 3.39
CA ALA A 142 -9.08 13.96 2.53
C ALA A 142 -9.59 13.27 1.25
N THR A 143 -8.92 13.53 0.14
CA THR A 143 -9.26 12.95 -1.19
C THR A 143 -8.25 11.91 -1.65
N TYR A 144 -7.13 11.77 -0.94
CA TYR A 144 -6.12 10.74 -1.13
C TYR A 144 -5.45 10.41 0.20
N ASN A 145 -4.92 9.20 0.31
CA ASN A 145 -4.18 8.77 1.49
C ASN A 145 -2.78 9.40 1.49
N ASN A 146 -2.36 9.94 2.64
CA ASN A 146 -0.98 10.36 2.89
C ASN A 146 -0.52 9.77 4.22
N PHE A 147 0.48 8.90 4.17
CA PHE A 147 0.91 8.13 5.35
C PHE A 147 2.12 8.73 6.06
N ASP A 148 2.67 9.86 5.59
CA ASP A 148 3.87 10.48 6.17
C ASP A 148 3.71 10.77 7.67
N GLU A 149 2.63 11.45 8.06
CA GLU A 149 2.38 11.80 9.46
C GLU A 149 2.02 10.59 10.32
N MET A 150 1.31 9.60 9.74
CA MET A 150 1.02 8.35 10.43
C MET A 150 2.31 7.59 10.72
N GLN A 151 3.22 7.46 9.74
CA GLN A 151 4.48 6.76 9.91
C GLN A 151 5.41 7.46 10.92
N LYS A 152 5.42 8.79 10.94
CA LYS A 152 6.15 9.58 11.95
C LYS A 152 5.63 9.35 13.38
N ASP A 153 4.34 9.03 13.56
CA ASP A 153 3.78 8.71 14.88
C ASP A 153 3.97 7.23 15.26
N LEU A 154 3.81 6.31 14.31
CA LEU A 154 3.90 4.87 14.57
C LEU A 154 5.35 4.41 14.80
N THR A 155 6.32 4.95 14.04
CA THR A 155 7.72 4.48 14.10
C THR A 155 8.33 4.65 15.49
N PRO A 156 8.31 5.85 16.12
CA PRO A 156 8.90 6.03 17.45
C PRO A 156 8.19 5.20 18.53
N TYR A 157 6.89 4.96 18.36
CA TYR A 157 6.14 4.10 19.27
C TYR A 157 6.64 2.65 19.23
N LEU A 158 6.86 2.09 18.03
CA LEU A 158 7.43 0.74 17.88
C LEU A 158 8.88 0.66 18.37
N GLU A 159 9.70 1.66 18.06
CA GLU A 159 11.08 1.72 18.55
C GLU A 159 11.16 1.76 20.08
N GLU A 160 10.21 2.42 20.74
CA GLU A 160 10.14 2.44 22.20
C GLU A 160 9.74 1.07 22.75
N LEU A 161 8.74 0.40 22.15
CA LEU A 161 8.35 -0.95 22.55
C LEU A 161 9.53 -1.94 22.48
N VAL A 162 10.37 -1.85 21.45
CA VAL A 162 11.56 -2.70 21.29
C VAL A 162 12.58 -2.52 22.42
N LYS A 163 12.66 -1.32 23.03
CA LYS A 163 13.57 -1.03 24.15
C LYS A 163 13.02 -1.52 25.50
N MET A 164 11.73 -1.82 25.60
CA MET A 164 11.11 -2.19 26.87
C MET A 164 11.51 -3.61 27.31
N LYS A 165 11.79 -3.76 28.61
CA LYS A 165 12.01 -5.09 29.22
C LYS A 165 10.73 -5.93 29.29
N ARG A 166 9.58 -5.27 29.38
CA ARG A 166 8.25 -5.88 29.39
C ARG A 166 7.30 -5.02 28.59
N LEU A 167 6.64 -5.61 27.60
CA LEU A 167 5.64 -4.93 26.79
C LEU A 167 4.34 -4.70 27.61
N PRO A 168 3.67 -3.56 27.45
CA PRO A 168 2.32 -3.36 27.98
C PRO A 168 1.35 -4.36 27.34
N ASP A 169 0.46 -4.98 28.11
CA ASP A 169 -0.45 -6.02 27.58
C ASP A 169 -1.36 -5.50 26.45
N ASN A 170 -1.63 -4.19 26.44
CA ASN A 170 -2.52 -3.51 25.50
C ASN A 170 -1.82 -2.73 24.37
N TRP A 171 -0.53 -2.98 24.11
CA TRP A 171 0.25 -2.18 23.15
C TRP A 171 -0.32 -2.25 21.73
N LYS A 172 -0.94 -3.37 21.35
CA LYS A 172 -1.52 -3.58 20.01
C LYS A 172 -2.77 -2.73 19.81
N GLU A 173 -3.60 -2.64 20.84
CA GLU A 173 -4.79 -1.80 20.87
C GLU A 173 -4.41 -0.32 20.82
N VAL A 174 -3.31 0.07 21.47
CA VAL A 174 -2.76 1.42 21.36
C VAL A 174 -2.25 1.69 19.94
N PHE A 175 -1.55 0.74 19.33
CA PHE A 175 -1.09 0.82 17.94
C PHE A 175 -2.25 1.01 16.96
N GLU A 176 -3.32 0.21 17.08
CA GLU A 176 -4.53 0.37 16.26
C GLU A 176 -5.21 1.73 16.49
N LYS A 177 -5.31 2.22 17.73
CA LYS A 177 -5.87 3.55 18.01
C LYS A 177 -5.04 4.69 17.42
N LYS A 178 -3.72 4.55 17.35
CA LYS A 178 -2.87 5.50 16.63
C LYS A 178 -3.24 5.52 15.16
N MET A 179 -3.34 4.36 14.51
CA MET A 179 -3.82 4.28 13.12
C MET A 179 -5.23 4.87 12.94
N ASP A 180 -6.16 4.72 13.90
CA ASP A 180 -7.49 5.32 13.84
C ASP A 180 -7.46 6.85 13.71
N THR A 181 -6.44 7.49 14.26
CA THR A 181 -6.30 8.95 14.21
C THR A 181 -6.01 9.45 12.79
N TYR A 182 -5.46 8.59 11.92
CA TYR A 182 -5.10 8.92 10.55
C TYR A 182 -6.01 8.27 9.52
N LEU A 183 -6.53 7.08 9.80
CA LEU A 183 -7.30 6.26 8.85
C LEU A 183 -8.77 6.08 9.26
N GLY A 184 -9.17 6.62 10.41
CA GLY A 184 -10.47 6.35 11.01
C GLY A 184 -10.59 4.93 11.57
N ALA A 185 -11.61 4.74 12.41
CA ALA A 185 -11.91 3.45 13.01
C ALA A 185 -12.55 2.50 12.01
N VAL A 186 -12.10 1.25 12.00
CA VAL A 186 -12.70 0.19 11.18
C VAL A 186 -14.08 -0.18 11.75
N PRO A 187 -15.16 -0.15 10.95
CA PRO A 187 -16.48 -0.55 11.42
C PRO A 187 -16.52 -2.06 11.73
N LYS A 188 -17.09 -2.44 12.87
CA LYS A 188 -17.30 -3.86 13.22
C LYS A 188 -18.29 -4.54 12.27
N THR A 189 -19.31 -3.78 11.84
CA THR A 189 -20.33 -4.22 10.89
C THR A 189 -20.70 -3.06 9.98
N PHE A 190 -21.13 -3.36 8.76
CA PHE A 190 -21.52 -2.37 7.76
C PHE A 190 -22.68 -2.90 6.90
N MET A 191 -23.49 -1.99 6.37
CA MET A 191 -24.53 -2.31 5.40
C MET A 191 -23.94 -2.27 3.99
N TYR A 192 -24.16 -3.31 3.20
CA TYR A 192 -23.77 -3.34 1.80
C TYR A 192 -24.83 -4.06 0.97
N ASN A 193 -25.34 -3.42 -0.08
CA ASN A 193 -26.39 -3.96 -0.95
C ASN A 193 -27.59 -4.56 -0.19
N GLY A 194 -28.04 -3.87 0.86
CA GLY A 194 -29.23 -4.25 1.66
C GLY A 194 -29.01 -5.37 2.68
N LYS A 195 -27.76 -5.84 2.88
CA LYS A 195 -27.42 -6.82 3.92
C LYS A 195 -26.33 -6.28 4.85
N ILE A 196 -26.43 -6.63 6.14
CA ILE A 196 -25.38 -6.34 7.13
C ILE A 196 -24.30 -7.40 7.04
N TYR A 197 -23.05 -6.96 6.99
CA TYR A 197 -21.86 -7.80 7.03
C TYR A 197 -20.89 -7.33 8.11
N ASP A 198 -20.02 -8.24 8.52
CA ASP A 198 -18.68 -7.95 9.04
C ASP A 198 -17.63 -8.29 7.97
N ALA A 199 -16.34 -8.09 8.29
CA ALA A 199 -15.26 -8.32 7.33
C ALA A 199 -15.20 -9.78 6.80
N HIS A 200 -15.45 -10.76 7.67
CA HIS A 200 -15.37 -12.18 7.32
C HIS A 200 -16.57 -12.63 6.48
N SER A 201 -17.78 -12.29 6.89
CA SER A 201 -19.01 -12.60 6.15
C SER A 201 -19.04 -11.89 4.80
N PHE A 202 -18.51 -10.67 4.69
CA PHE A 202 -18.38 -9.99 3.41
C PHE A 202 -17.40 -10.70 2.47
N ALA A 203 -16.19 -11.02 2.96
CA ALA A 203 -15.21 -11.77 2.19
C ALA A 203 -15.77 -13.11 1.71
N LYS A 204 -16.39 -13.88 2.62
CA LYS A 204 -16.95 -15.19 2.31
C LYS A 204 -18.12 -15.15 1.34
N GLU A 205 -19.11 -14.31 1.62
CA GLU A 205 -20.39 -14.40 0.92
C GLU A 205 -20.43 -13.52 -0.34
N TYR A 206 -19.86 -12.32 -0.27
CA TYR A 206 -19.90 -11.36 -1.38
C TYR A 206 -18.71 -11.56 -2.33
N VAL A 207 -17.49 -11.58 -1.79
CA VAL A 207 -16.27 -11.73 -2.60
C VAL A 207 -16.06 -13.18 -3.03
N GLY A 208 -16.14 -14.15 -2.11
CA GLY A 208 -16.19 -15.60 -2.37
C GLY A 208 -14.91 -16.22 -2.91
N LEU A 209 -13.76 -15.85 -2.33
CA LEU A 209 -12.42 -16.33 -2.69
C LEU A 209 -11.72 -17.10 -1.56
N GLU A 210 -12.42 -17.45 -0.49
CA GLU A 210 -11.83 -18.08 0.71
C GLU A 210 -11.16 -19.43 0.43
N ASP A 211 -11.71 -20.20 -0.52
CA ASP A 211 -11.22 -21.53 -0.90
C ASP A 211 -10.15 -21.46 -2.00
N GLU A 212 -9.89 -20.28 -2.57
CA GLU A 212 -8.94 -20.12 -3.66
C GLU A 212 -7.49 -20.20 -3.17
N LYS A 213 -6.67 -20.85 -4.00
CA LYS A 213 -5.24 -21.07 -3.73
C LYS A 213 -4.42 -20.36 -4.78
N TYR A 214 -3.84 -19.24 -4.35
CA TYR A 214 -2.88 -18.47 -5.14
C TYR A 214 -1.45 -18.92 -4.81
N ILE A 215 -0.60 -18.91 -5.82
CA ILE A 215 0.83 -19.20 -5.72
C ILE A 215 1.56 -17.94 -6.17
N GLU A 216 2.46 -17.45 -5.33
CA GLU A 216 3.40 -16.40 -5.71
C GLU A 216 4.59 -17.03 -6.43
N MET A 217 4.98 -16.46 -7.57
CA MET A 217 6.09 -16.96 -8.39
C MET A 217 7.11 -15.86 -8.60
N ILE A 218 8.38 -16.25 -8.57
CA ILE A 218 9.52 -15.38 -8.88
C ILE A 218 10.45 -16.09 -9.87
N SER A 219 11.31 -15.35 -10.56
CA SER A 219 12.42 -15.92 -11.33
C SER A 219 13.73 -15.26 -10.88
N VAL A 220 14.53 -16.02 -10.14
CA VAL A 220 15.85 -15.61 -9.68
C VAL A 220 16.88 -16.70 -9.96
N GLU A 221 18.11 -16.28 -10.26
CA GLU A 221 19.20 -17.18 -10.68
C GLU A 221 20.06 -17.68 -9.50
N ASP A 222 20.07 -16.97 -8.37
CA ASP A 222 20.89 -17.30 -7.20
C ASP A 222 20.29 -18.39 -6.30
N LYS A 223 19.11 -18.91 -6.64
CA LYS A 223 18.36 -19.94 -5.90
C LYS A 223 18.03 -21.13 -6.81
N PRO A 224 17.87 -22.35 -6.25
CA PRO A 224 17.40 -23.50 -7.03
C PRO A 224 16.07 -23.21 -7.74
N LYS A 225 15.98 -23.59 -9.01
CA LYS A 225 14.74 -23.52 -9.79
C LYS A 225 13.76 -24.61 -9.33
N TYR A 226 12.46 -24.34 -9.48
CA TYR A 226 11.34 -25.22 -9.14
C TYR A 226 11.26 -25.61 -7.66
N GLN A 227 11.69 -24.70 -6.78
CA GLN A 227 11.60 -24.85 -5.34
C GLN A 227 11.00 -23.58 -4.74
N ASN A 228 10.29 -23.75 -3.63
CA ASN A 228 9.89 -22.61 -2.81
C ASN A 228 11.16 -21.98 -2.24
N THR A 229 11.35 -20.69 -2.48
CA THR A 229 12.48 -19.92 -1.98
C THR A 229 11.99 -18.70 -1.22
N LEU A 230 12.72 -18.34 -0.16
CA LEU A 230 12.51 -17.10 0.55
C LEU A 230 12.91 -15.94 -0.38
N MET A 231 11.99 -15.02 -0.62
CA MET A 231 12.30 -13.75 -1.28
C MET A 231 12.95 -12.81 -0.28
N ALA A 232 14.28 -12.69 -0.33
CA ALA A 232 15.07 -11.95 0.65
C ALA A 232 15.07 -10.42 0.38
N VAL A 233 13.89 -9.81 0.44
CA VAL A 233 13.69 -8.37 0.27
C VAL A 233 13.13 -7.75 1.56
N PRO A 234 13.36 -6.45 1.83
CA PRO A 234 12.93 -5.81 3.07
C PRO A 234 11.43 -5.90 3.34
N ASP A 235 10.61 -5.93 2.29
CA ASP A 235 9.15 -5.96 2.41
C ASP A 235 8.59 -7.38 2.62
N ASN A 236 9.39 -8.45 2.49
CA ASN A 236 8.99 -9.79 2.91
C ASN A 236 9.19 -9.97 4.43
N TRP A 237 8.43 -9.20 5.21
CA TRP A 237 8.46 -9.18 6.67
C TRP A 237 7.79 -10.41 7.32
N SER A 238 6.98 -11.14 6.54
CA SER A 238 6.27 -12.36 6.94
C SER A 238 7.10 -13.63 6.73
N TYR A 239 8.23 -13.52 5.99
CA TYR A 239 9.12 -14.62 5.62
C TYR A 239 8.45 -15.70 4.78
N ASP A 240 7.43 -15.33 4.01
CA ASP A 240 6.75 -16.23 3.11
C ASP A 240 7.64 -16.56 1.90
N TYR A 241 7.37 -17.73 1.33
CA TYR A 241 8.13 -18.29 0.22
C TYR A 241 7.37 -18.10 -1.08
N ALA A 242 8.11 -17.79 -2.15
CA ALA A 242 7.60 -17.80 -3.51
C ALA A 242 8.19 -18.99 -4.28
N PHE A 243 7.45 -19.52 -5.25
CA PHE A 243 7.92 -20.61 -6.10
C PHE A 243 8.85 -20.07 -7.18
N ASN A 244 10.12 -20.49 -7.17
CA ASN A 244 11.10 -20.05 -8.15
C ASN A 244 10.89 -20.77 -9.48
N VAL A 245 10.64 -20.02 -10.55
CA VAL A 245 10.51 -20.51 -11.93
C VAL A 245 11.71 -20.10 -12.76
N ASN A 246 11.79 -20.62 -13.99
CA ASN A 246 12.84 -20.25 -14.93
C ASN A 246 12.82 -18.76 -15.23
#